data_AF-A0AAW2P4Y9-F1
#
_entry.id   AF-A0AAW2P4Y9-F1
#
_cell.length_a   1.000
_cell.length_b   1.000
_cell.length_c   1.000
_cell.angle_alpha   90.00
_cell.angle_beta   90.00
_cell.angle_gamma   90.00
#
_symmetry.space_group_name_H-M   'P 1'
#
loop_
_entity.id
_entity.type
_entity.pdbx_description
1 polymer ?
#
loop_
_entity_poly.entity_id
_entity_poly.type
_entity_poly.pdbx_seq_one_letter_code
_entity_poly.pdbx_strand_id
1 'polypeptide(L)'
;MSKNPLTMIMETNKFNGTNYDEWLSNLRIVLYFENQGYVLDKPLPTTLPEGSSLEEQVMFGKWLEDNRKVDSIILASMTNDIQKHYNKLDGVPSIICSE
;
A
#
# COMPACT_ATOMS: atom_id res chain seq x y z
N MET A 1 -3.32 -19.34 18.96
CA MET A 1 -2.42 -18.20 18.70
C MET A 1 -3.23 -16.93 18.82
N SER A 2 -2.80 -15.97 19.65
CA SER A 2 -3.42 -14.64 19.71
C SER A 2 -3.20 -13.94 18.38
N LYS A 3 -4.27 -13.47 17.73
CA LYS A 3 -4.14 -12.66 16.51
C LYS A 3 -3.43 -11.35 16.86
N ASN A 4 -2.51 -10.91 16.01
CA ASN A 4 -1.90 -9.59 16.13
C ASN A 4 -3.03 -8.52 16.04
N PRO A 5 -3.09 -7.54 16.95
CA PRO A 5 -4.07 -6.46 16.90
C PRO A 5 -4.17 -5.76 15.53
N LEU A 6 -3.05 -5.63 14.82
CA LEU A 6 -2.98 -5.04 13.47
C LEU A 6 -3.59 -5.95 12.40
N THR A 7 -3.44 -7.27 12.53
CA THR A 7 -4.15 -8.20 11.64
C THR A 7 -5.65 -8.16 11.94
N MET A 8 -6.02 -8.06 13.22
CA MET A 8 -7.41 -8.03 13.65
C MET A 8 -8.16 -6.78 13.18
N ILE A 9 -7.53 -5.59 13.24
CA ILE A 9 -8.15 -4.34 12.76
C ILE A 9 -8.43 -4.40 11.26
N MET A 10 -7.51 -4.95 10.46
CA MET A 10 -7.67 -5.08 9.01
C MET A 10 -8.66 -6.19 8.62
N GLU A 11 -8.70 -7.31 9.35
CA GLU A 11 -9.69 -8.36 9.12
C GLU A 11 -11.12 -7.89 9.42
N THR A 12 -11.28 -7.06 10.46
CA THR A 12 -12.58 -6.57 10.91
C THR A 12 -13.10 -5.44 10.02
N ASN A 13 -12.21 -4.59 9.50
CA ASN A 13 -12.55 -3.40 8.71
C ASN A 13 -12.01 -3.51 7.29
N LYS A 14 -12.20 -4.66 6.66
CA LYS A 14 -11.83 -4.83 5.26
C LYS A 14 -12.52 -3.80 4.39
N PHE A 15 -11.81 -3.28 3.39
CA PHE A 15 -12.41 -2.38 2.41
C PHE A 15 -13.50 -3.12 1.64
N ASN A 16 -14.73 -2.60 1.73
CA ASN A 16 -15.92 -3.19 1.12
C ASN A 16 -16.58 -2.28 0.08
N GLY A 17 -15.93 -1.16 -0.26
CA GLY A 17 -16.42 -0.19 -1.25
C GLY A 17 -17.26 0.94 -0.67
N THR A 18 -17.72 0.83 0.59
CA THR A 18 -18.53 1.86 1.25
C THR A 18 -17.88 2.47 2.49
N ASN A 19 -16.82 1.86 3.03
CA ASN A 19 -16.14 2.24 4.26
C ASN A 19 -14.75 2.85 4.03
N TYR A 20 -14.58 3.68 3.00
CA TYR A 20 -13.26 4.17 2.58
C TYR A 20 -12.52 4.91 3.68
N ASP A 21 -13.17 5.85 4.37
CA ASP A 21 -12.51 6.70 5.38
C ASP A 21 -12.07 5.90 6.62
N GLU A 22 -12.91 4.98 7.10
CA GLU A 22 -12.58 4.09 8.20
C GLU A 22 -11.46 3.11 7.81
N TRP A 23 -11.56 2.53 6.62
CA TRP A 23 -10.54 1.63 6.09
C TRP A 23 -9.20 2.34 5.92
N LEU A 24 -9.17 3.54 5.33
CA LEU A 24 -7.95 4.32 5.11
C LEU A 24 -7.30 4.70 6.44
N SER A 25 -8.10 5.08 7.43
CA SER A 25 -7.59 5.38 8.78
C SER A 25 -6.93 4.17 9.42
N ASN A 26 -7.54 2.98 9.33
CA ASN A 26 -6.97 1.73 9.83
C ASN A 26 -5.72 1.31 9.05
N LEU A 27 -5.75 1.46 7.73
CA LEU A 27 -4.60 1.19 6.85
C LEU A 27 -3.40 2.07 7.24
N ARG A 28 -3.60 3.37 7.46
CA ARG A 28 -2.54 4.28 7.92
C ARG A 28 -1.90 3.81 9.22
N ILE A 29 -2.69 3.36 10.20
CA ILE A 29 -2.16 2.82 11.47
C ILE A 29 -1.22 1.63 11.21
N VAL A 30 -1.63 0.69 10.36
CA VAL A 30 -0.81 -0.47 10.00
C VAL A 30 0.47 -0.03 9.27
N LEU A 31 0.36 0.85 8.29
CA LEU A 31 1.51 1.31 7.52
C LEU A 31 2.51 2.12 8.36
N TYR A 32 2.04 2.95 9.29
CA TYR A 32 2.93 3.64 10.22
C TYR A 32 3.64 2.67 11.16
N PHE A 33 2.94 1.61 11.62
CA PHE A 33 3.56 0.56 12.42
C PHE A 33 4.66 -0.20 11.64
N GLU A 34 4.42 -0.50 10.37
CA GLU A 34 5.39 -1.16 9.47
C GLU A 34 6.49 -0.21 8.95
N ASN A 35 6.50 1.06 9.38
CA ASN A 35 7.40 2.11 8.92
C ASN A 35 7.30 2.40 7.40
N GLN A 36 6.11 2.20 6.83
CA GLN A 36 5.79 2.36 5.41
C GLN A 36 4.82 3.52 5.12
N GLY A 37 4.36 4.23 6.15
CA GLY A 37 3.38 5.32 5.98
C GLY A 37 3.81 6.40 4.97
N TYR A 38 5.13 6.64 4.86
CA TYR A 38 5.69 7.63 3.93
C TYR A 38 5.40 7.32 2.45
N VAL A 39 5.13 6.05 2.10
CA VAL A 39 4.80 5.63 0.73
C VAL A 39 3.45 6.23 0.29
N LEU A 40 2.51 6.42 1.23
CA LEU A 40 1.24 7.08 0.92
C LEU A 40 1.42 8.59 0.65
N ASP A 41 2.35 9.22 1.36
CA ASP A 41 2.55 10.67 1.30
C ASP A 41 3.41 11.10 0.10
N LYS A 42 4.23 10.18 -0.44
CA LYS A 42 5.21 10.47 -1.50
C LYS A 42 5.00 9.53 -2.67
N PRO A 43 4.37 9.98 -3.77
CA PRO A 43 4.20 9.14 -4.94
C PRO A 43 5.53 8.72 -5.55
N LEU A 44 5.49 7.56 -6.23
CA LEU A 44 6.60 6.89 -6.91
C LEU A 44 7.32 7.87 -7.86
N PRO A 45 8.64 8.11 -7.71
CA PRO A 45 9.40 8.78 -8.75
C PRO A 45 9.37 7.89 -9.99
N THR A 46 8.73 8.35 -11.08
CA THR A 46 8.39 7.50 -12.23
C THR A 46 9.60 6.79 -12.84
N THR A 47 10.78 7.43 -12.79
CA THR A 47 12.08 6.84 -13.14
C THR A 47 13.21 7.55 -12.41
N LEU A 48 14.31 6.84 -12.18
CA LEU A 48 15.56 7.44 -11.72
C LEU A 48 16.29 8.09 -12.92
N PRO A 49 16.72 9.37 -12.85
CA PRO A 49 17.43 10.03 -13.96
C PRO A 49 18.73 9.32 -14.36
N GLU A 50 19.11 9.39 -15.63
CA GLU A 50 20.44 8.96 -16.07
C GLU A 50 21.53 9.77 -15.34
N GLY A 51 22.53 9.08 -14.80
CA GLY A 51 23.61 9.69 -14.03
C GLY A 51 23.35 9.78 -12.52
N SER A 52 22.26 9.20 -12.02
CA SER A 52 21.98 9.15 -10.58
C SER A 52 23.08 8.41 -9.82
N SER A 53 23.43 8.96 -8.66
CA SER A 53 24.41 8.42 -7.74
C SER A 53 24.02 7.02 -7.23
N LEU A 54 25.02 6.29 -6.71
CA LEU A 54 24.78 4.97 -6.10
C LEU A 54 23.81 5.07 -4.91
N GLU A 55 23.86 6.17 -4.15
CA GLU A 55 22.97 6.41 -3.01
C GLU A 55 21.52 6.59 -3.46
N GLU A 56 21.28 7.36 -4.52
CA GLU A 56 19.95 7.54 -5.11
C GLU A 56 19.40 6.21 -5.67
N GLN A 57 20.23 5.40 -6.31
CA GLN A 57 19.84 4.09 -6.81
C GLN A 57 19.42 3.14 -5.68
N VAL A 58 20.18 3.13 -4.57
CA VAL A 58 19.85 2.31 -3.39
C VAL A 58 18.55 2.78 -2.74
N MET A 59 18.38 4.10 -2.58
CA MET A 59 17.17 4.68 -2.01
C MET A 59 15.93 4.36 -2.86
N PHE A 60 16.07 4.43 -4.19
CA PHE A 60 15.01 4.07 -5.13
C PHE A 60 14.66 2.58 -5.08
N GLY A 61 15.66 1.70 -5.01
CA GLY A 61 15.45 0.26 -4.85
C GLY A 61 14.68 -0.06 -3.57
N LYS A 62 15.07 0.55 -2.45
CA LYS A 62 14.35 0.41 -1.17
C LYS A 62 12.91 0.91 -1.29
N TRP A 63 12.72 2.07 -1.88
CA TRP A 63 11.39 2.64 -2.08
C TRP A 63 10.48 1.70 -2.91
N LEU A 64 10.99 1.08 -3.98
CA LEU A 64 10.24 0.11 -4.79
C LEU A 64 9.84 -1.14 -3.99
N GLU A 65 10.73 -1.64 -3.15
CA GLU A 65 10.43 -2.77 -2.27
C GLU A 65 9.32 -2.43 -1.27
N ASP A 66 9.44 -1.26 -0.65
CA ASP A 66 8.49 -0.74 0.32
C ASP A 66 7.12 -0.48 -0.33
N ASN A 67 7.07 0.02 -1.57
CA ASN A 67 5.83 0.15 -2.34
C ASN A 67 5.15 -1.21 -2.59
N ARG A 68 5.91 -2.24 -2.97
CA ARG A 68 5.35 -3.59 -3.17
C ARG A 68 4.76 -4.17 -1.87
N LYS A 69 5.35 -3.86 -0.72
CA LYS A 69 4.80 -4.24 0.59
C LYS A 69 3.47 -3.53 0.83
N VAL A 70 3.41 -2.22 0.60
CA VAL A 70 2.18 -1.43 0.75
C VAL A 70 1.08 -1.95 -0.18
N ASP A 71 1.38 -2.21 -1.46
CA ASP A 71 0.44 -2.79 -2.41
C ASP A 71 -0.14 -4.12 -1.91
N SER A 72 0.72 -4.98 -1.34
CA SER A 72 0.31 -6.26 -0.77
C SER A 72 -0.63 -6.09 0.43
N ILE A 73 -0.34 -5.13 1.31
CA ILE A 73 -1.18 -4.81 2.48
C ILE A 73 -2.55 -4.27 2.02
N ILE A 74 -2.56 -3.36 1.04
CA ILE A 74 -3.77 -2.79 0.46
C ILE A 74 -4.64 -3.91 -0.11
N LEU A 75 -4.10 -4.78 -0.96
CA LEU A 75 -4.85 -5.89 -1.56
C LEU A 75 -5.37 -6.88 -0.51
N ALA A 76 -4.55 -7.23 0.49
CA ALA A 76 -4.96 -8.15 1.56
C ALA A 76 -6.07 -7.58 2.44
N SER A 77 -6.13 -6.25 2.56
CA SER A 77 -7.12 -5.53 3.34
C SER A 77 -8.48 -5.36 2.67
N MET A 78 -8.61 -5.77 1.41
CA MET A 78 -9.87 -5.69 0.68
C MET A 78 -10.72 -6.95 0.90
N THR A 79 -12.03 -6.83 0.69
CA THR A 79 -12.89 -8.00 0.50
C THR A 79 -12.50 -8.75 -0.77
N ASN A 80 -12.77 -10.05 -0.81
CA ASN A 80 -12.34 -10.91 -1.92
C ASN A 80 -12.89 -10.43 -3.28
N ASP A 81 -14.09 -9.87 -3.31
CA ASP A 81 -14.73 -9.41 -4.56
C ASP A 81 -14.05 -8.16 -5.11
N ILE A 82 -13.69 -7.22 -4.22
CA ILE A 82 -12.94 -6.01 -4.57
C ILE A 82 -11.51 -6.36 -4.96
N GLN A 83 -10.84 -7.23 -4.18
CA GLN A 83 -9.49 -7.69 -4.49
C GLN A 83 -9.42 -8.35 -5.88
N LYS A 84 -10.41 -9.17 -6.25
CA LYS A 84 -10.51 -9.78 -7.58
C LYS A 84 -10.70 -8.76 -8.70
N HIS A 85 -11.36 -7.63 -8.42
CA HIS A 85 -11.48 -6.54 -9.38
C HIS A 85 -10.12 -5.90 -9.65
N TYR A 86 -9.36 -5.58 -8.59
CA TYR A 86 -8.04 -4.98 -8.72
C TYR A 86 -6.94 -5.94 -9.23
N ASN A 87 -7.02 -7.24 -8.93
CA ASN A 87 -6.08 -8.23 -9.50
C ASN A 87 -6.29 -8.46 -11.01
N LYS A 88 -7.46 -8.13 -11.55
CA LYS A 88 -7.74 -8.24 -13.00
C LYS A 88 -7.29 -7.01 -13.78
N LEU A 89 -7.06 -5.90 -13.09
CA LEU A 89 -6.42 -4.71 -13.63
C LEU A 89 -4.92 -4.94 -13.42
N ASP A 90 -4.18 -5.32 -14.47
CA ASP A 90 -2.72 -5.42 -14.39
C ASP A 90 -2.12 -4.06 -13.96
N GLY A 91 -1.90 -3.90 -12.65
CA GLY A 91 -1.29 -2.72 -12.05
C GLY A 91 -2.17 -2.01 -11.02
N VAL A 92 -1.70 -2.05 -9.77
CA VAL A 92 -2.14 -1.25 -8.62
C VAL A 92 -1.95 0.28 -8.74
N PRO A 93 -1.26 0.92 -9.73
CA PRO A 93 -1.16 2.38 -9.76
C PRO A 93 -2.51 3.14 -9.86
N SER A 94 -3.61 2.45 -10.19
CA SER A 94 -4.92 3.09 -10.40
C SER A 94 -5.70 3.43 -9.12
N ILE A 95 -5.33 2.87 -7.96
CA ILE A 95 -6.09 3.05 -6.70
C ILE A 95 -5.75 4.38 -6.00
N ILE A 96 -4.53 4.90 -6.20
CA ILE A 96 -4.06 6.12 -5.53
C ILE A 96 -4.22 7.37 -6.43
N CYS A 97 -4.41 7.19 -7.75
CA CYS A 97 -4.38 8.30 -8.72
C CYS A 97 -5.72 8.61 -9.40
N SER A 98 -6.86 8.16 -8.87
CA SER A 98 -8.17 8.58 -9.37
C SER A 98 -8.77 9.69 -8.49
N GLU A 99 -8.27 10.91 -8.69
CA GLU A 99 -9.11 12.12 -8.53
C GLU A 99 -10.06 12.24 -9.75
#